data_AF-A0A8H6AXL8-F1
#
_entry.id   AF-A0A8H6AXL8-F1
#
_cell.length_a   1.000
_cell.length_b   1.000
_cell.length_c   1.000
_cell.angle_alpha   90.00
_cell.angle_beta   90.00
_cell.angle_gamma   90.00
#
_symmetry.space_group_name_H-M   'P 1'
#
loop_
_entity.id
_entity.type
_entity.pdbx_description
1 polymer ?
#
loop_
_entity_poly.entity_id
_entity_poly.type
_entity_poly.pdbx_seq_one_letter_code
_entity_poly.pdbx_strand_id
1 'polypeptide(L)'
;MGKLTTPEERAAELRARLSGQVPNRTSRKGNRVASNLPNPMLAAALHAASRDANGAELSPVEARLVQMLKTFATDQEVAGYGKMYTETKDQAGKGTLSGTIFSGVALNMNADTPYTDRDMVADARAMTADLLAMPENKIIDITTIDTECSDSADYMEALTGAGSGITVLSAPKTEENSLKSNPVTNVSSAFTLNFARFKCHRKQSDSFTGPKNEIYWAVACGSDKRSKKSFKTSEYGSINSGDTRNMDVEYFYGEVEEFLAGHIECWEADDSGNSFYNRMVQTLKDISDFSIEAAVNANSADDWGDEYGSTGKAAAILALVGICGRLVAALLEWLTNDDDLVFRREIAFTRSALAVWGSRPNRELSFMFDGGSQGKHELWIKCFVPMDGRKPVPIDG
;
A
#
# COMPACT_ATOMS: atom_id res chain seq x y z
N MET A 1 -2.02 12.62 -20.49
CA MET A 1 -2.09 11.28 -21.14
C MET A 1 -1.13 10.35 -20.41
N GLY A 2 -1.61 9.63 -19.39
CA GLY A 2 -0.84 8.56 -18.75
C GLY A 2 -0.57 7.44 -19.76
N LYS A 3 0.48 7.58 -20.57
CA LYS A 3 0.88 6.54 -21.54
C LYS A 3 1.49 5.40 -20.75
N LEU A 4 1.06 4.17 -20.99
CA LEU A 4 1.86 3.02 -20.56
C LEU A 4 3.24 3.14 -21.21
N THR A 5 4.29 2.78 -20.48
CA THR A 5 5.62 2.63 -21.06
C THR A 5 5.59 1.70 -22.26
N THR A 6 6.53 1.80 -23.19
CA THR A 6 6.63 0.77 -24.24
C THR A 6 7.18 -0.53 -23.66
N PRO A 7 6.93 -1.69 -24.30
CA PRO A 7 7.57 -2.95 -23.91
C PRO A 7 9.10 -2.85 -23.80
N GLU A 8 9.73 -2.11 -24.73
CA GLU A 8 11.18 -1.91 -24.74
C GLU A 8 11.65 -1.06 -23.56
N GLU A 9 10.93 0.01 -23.23
CA GLU A 9 11.20 0.84 -22.06
C GLU A 9 11.08 0.03 -20.76
N ARG A 10 10.00 -0.76 -20.62
CA ARG A 10 9.83 -1.66 -19.47
C ARG A 10 10.97 -2.66 -19.35
N ALA A 11 11.36 -3.28 -20.47
CA ALA A 11 12.46 -4.24 -20.48
C ALA A 11 13.80 -3.60 -20.11
N ALA A 12 14.07 -2.37 -20.58
CA ALA A 12 15.28 -1.63 -20.24
C ALA A 12 15.31 -1.22 -18.76
N GLU A 13 14.19 -0.70 -18.26
CA GLU A 13 13.97 -0.32 -16.86
C GLU A 13 14.20 -1.50 -15.90
N LEU A 14 13.60 -2.66 -16.22
CA LEU A 14 13.80 -3.87 -15.42
C LEU A 14 15.26 -4.29 -15.39
N ARG A 15 15.96 -4.31 -16.53
CA ARG A 15 17.39 -4.64 -16.57
C ARG A 15 18.24 -3.67 -15.74
N ALA A 16 17.92 -2.37 -15.76
CA ALA A 16 18.60 -1.39 -14.93
C ALA A 16 18.43 -1.72 -13.43
N ARG A 17 17.18 -1.96 -13.00
CA ARG A 17 16.87 -2.33 -11.60
C ARG A 17 17.57 -3.62 -11.17
N LEU A 18 17.55 -4.65 -12.01
CA LEU A 18 18.18 -5.94 -11.73
C LEU A 18 19.72 -5.85 -11.65
N SER A 19 20.32 -4.89 -12.37
CA SER A 19 21.78 -4.65 -12.35
C SER A 19 22.22 -3.61 -11.31
N GLY A 20 21.30 -3.09 -10.49
CA GLY A 20 21.59 -2.07 -9.48
C GLY A 20 21.84 -0.67 -10.07
N GLN A 21 21.55 -0.49 -11.36
CA GLN A 21 21.62 0.81 -12.02
C GLN A 21 20.38 1.63 -11.72
N VAL A 22 20.58 2.92 -11.43
CA VAL A 22 19.48 3.88 -11.35
C VAL A 22 18.81 3.94 -12.73
N PRO A 23 17.51 3.68 -12.83
CA PRO A 23 16.86 3.67 -14.12
C PRO A 23 16.87 5.06 -14.78
N ASN A 24 17.04 5.09 -16.10
CA ASN A 24 17.27 6.32 -16.89
C ASN A 24 16.03 7.24 -17.03
N ARG A 25 14.91 6.91 -16.39
CA ARG A 25 13.67 7.67 -16.56
C ARG A 25 13.73 8.97 -15.76
N THR A 26 13.90 10.07 -16.48
CA THR A 26 13.98 11.46 -15.99
C THR A 26 12.63 12.07 -15.60
N SER A 27 11.53 11.31 -15.47
CA SER A 27 10.18 11.88 -15.30
C SER A 27 9.83 12.34 -13.89
N ARG A 28 10.71 12.22 -12.89
CA ARG A 28 10.48 12.85 -11.57
C ARG A 28 11.65 13.78 -11.24
N LYS A 29 11.44 15.08 -11.43
CA LYS A 29 12.40 16.15 -11.12
C LYS A 29 12.92 16.01 -9.68
N GLY A 30 14.22 15.74 -9.57
CA GLY A 30 15.10 16.28 -8.51
C GLY A 30 15.26 15.49 -7.21
N ASN A 31 14.21 14.93 -6.61
CA ASN A 31 14.29 14.62 -5.17
C ASN A 31 13.94 13.19 -4.72
N ARG A 32 13.51 12.28 -5.61
CA ARG A 32 13.35 10.86 -5.20
C ARG A 32 14.64 10.10 -5.47
N VAL A 33 15.30 9.66 -4.41
CA VAL A 33 16.36 8.66 -4.49
C VAL A 33 15.72 7.40 -5.08
N ALA A 34 16.16 6.98 -6.27
CA ALA A 34 15.75 5.68 -6.80
C ALA A 34 16.07 4.63 -5.75
N SER A 35 15.02 3.99 -5.24
CA SER A 35 15.15 3.07 -4.13
C SER A 35 15.75 1.76 -4.64
N ASN A 36 17.07 1.63 -4.50
CA ASN A 36 17.76 0.34 -4.61
C ASN A 36 17.50 -0.54 -3.37
N LEU A 37 16.46 -0.23 -2.60
CA LEU A 37 16.13 -1.00 -1.42
C LEU A 37 15.64 -2.40 -1.82
N PRO A 38 16.01 -3.42 -1.05
CA PRO A 38 15.45 -4.76 -1.14
C PRO A 38 13.92 -4.76 -1.37
N ASN A 39 13.46 -5.47 -2.40
CA ASN A 39 12.04 -5.71 -2.66
C ASN A 39 11.78 -7.22 -2.87
N PRO A 40 11.55 -7.98 -1.78
CA PRO A 40 11.38 -9.43 -1.86
C PRO A 40 10.13 -9.83 -2.66
N MET A 41 9.06 -9.04 -2.59
CA MET A 41 7.82 -9.30 -3.32
C MET A 41 7.97 -9.10 -4.83
N LEU A 42 8.80 -8.15 -5.28
CA LEU A 42 9.13 -8.02 -6.70
C LEU A 42 9.99 -9.19 -7.18
N ALA A 43 10.96 -9.65 -6.37
CA ALA A 43 11.73 -10.85 -6.69
C ALA A 43 10.82 -12.10 -6.79
N ALA A 44 9.86 -12.25 -5.87
CA ALA A 44 8.86 -13.30 -5.90
C ALA A 44 7.96 -13.21 -7.16
N ALA A 45 7.55 -12.00 -7.58
CA ALA A 45 6.75 -11.82 -8.78
C ALA A 45 7.50 -12.23 -10.05
N LEU A 46 8.79 -11.90 -10.14
CA LEU A 46 9.64 -12.28 -11.26
C LEU A 46 9.96 -13.79 -11.27
N HIS A 47 10.15 -14.39 -10.09
CA HIS A 47 10.25 -15.84 -9.92
C HIS A 47 8.98 -16.55 -10.41
N ALA A 48 7.82 -16.08 -9.97
CA ALA A 48 6.52 -16.59 -10.39
C ALA A 48 6.32 -16.45 -11.90
N ALA A 49 6.73 -15.33 -12.50
CA ALA A 49 6.71 -15.13 -13.95
C ALA A 49 7.59 -16.13 -14.70
N SER A 50 8.76 -16.47 -14.16
CA SER A 50 9.62 -17.53 -14.75
C SER A 50 8.97 -18.90 -14.65
N ARG A 51 8.26 -19.20 -13.55
CA ARG A 51 7.54 -20.47 -13.37
C ARG A 51 6.35 -20.58 -14.32
N ASP A 52 5.55 -19.52 -14.43
CA ASP A 52 4.39 -19.43 -15.34
C ASP A 52 4.82 -19.67 -16.79
N ALA A 53 5.90 -19.03 -17.24
CA ALA A 53 6.45 -19.19 -18.58
C ALA A 53 6.90 -20.63 -18.90
N ASN A 54 7.27 -21.40 -17.87
CA ASN A 54 7.67 -22.81 -18.00
C ASN A 54 6.50 -23.78 -17.80
N GLY A 55 5.27 -23.29 -17.63
CA GLY A 55 4.07 -24.11 -17.42
C GLY A 55 4.05 -24.82 -16.06
N ALA A 56 4.79 -24.32 -15.07
CA ALA A 56 4.76 -24.86 -13.71
C ALA A 56 3.46 -24.49 -12.99
N GLU A 57 3.00 -25.34 -12.08
CA GLU A 57 1.86 -25.04 -11.22
C GLU A 57 2.22 -23.91 -10.24
N LEU A 58 1.49 -22.80 -10.32
CA LEU A 58 1.70 -21.65 -9.44
C LEU A 58 0.98 -21.84 -8.10
N SER A 59 1.59 -21.38 -7.02
CA SER A 59 0.86 -21.20 -5.76
C SER A 59 -0.21 -20.09 -5.89
N PRO A 60 -1.17 -19.99 -4.95
CA PRO A 60 -2.13 -18.89 -4.94
C PRO A 60 -1.50 -17.49 -4.94
N VAL A 61 -0.42 -17.29 -4.19
CA VAL A 61 0.30 -15.99 -4.14
C VAL A 61 1.04 -15.73 -5.44
N GLU A 62 1.70 -16.74 -6.02
CA GLU A 62 2.38 -16.62 -7.32
C GLU A 62 1.41 -16.27 -8.45
N ALA A 63 0.25 -16.95 -8.50
CA ALA A 63 -0.78 -16.68 -9.50
C ALA A 63 -1.26 -15.22 -9.44
N ARG A 64 -1.39 -14.66 -8.23
CA ARG A 64 -1.76 -13.24 -8.06
C ARG A 64 -0.66 -12.30 -8.51
N LEU A 65 0.60 -12.58 -8.15
CA LEU A 65 1.75 -11.76 -8.56
C LEU A 65 1.89 -11.73 -10.10
N VAL A 66 1.71 -12.88 -10.75
CA VAL A 66 1.72 -12.98 -12.22
C VAL A 66 0.54 -12.21 -12.82
N GLN A 67 -0.65 -12.30 -12.22
CA GLN A 67 -1.82 -11.56 -12.69
C GLN A 67 -1.61 -10.03 -12.61
N MET A 68 -0.93 -9.52 -11.58
CA MET A 68 -0.58 -8.11 -11.50
C MET A 68 0.37 -7.68 -12.62
N LEU A 69 1.37 -8.49 -12.95
CA LEU A 69 2.26 -8.21 -14.09
C LEU A 69 1.47 -8.20 -15.41
N LYS A 70 0.60 -9.20 -15.62
CA LYS A 70 -0.26 -9.34 -16.81
C LYS A 70 -1.32 -8.25 -16.93
N THR A 71 -1.60 -7.51 -15.85
CA THR A 71 -2.48 -6.34 -15.90
C THR A 71 -1.88 -5.21 -16.75
N PHE A 72 -0.56 -5.10 -16.80
CA PHE A 72 0.13 -4.03 -17.53
C PHE A 72 0.93 -4.50 -18.74
N ALA A 73 1.31 -5.78 -18.77
CA ALA A 73 2.14 -6.40 -19.79
C ALA A 73 1.45 -7.63 -20.44
N THR A 74 1.88 -7.99 -21.64
CA THR A 74 1.43 -9.22 -22.32
C THR A 74 2.05 -10.47 -21.70
N ASP A 75 1.48 -11.66 -21.94
CA ASP A 75 2.08 -12.93 -21.51
C ASP A 75 3.54 -13.09 -21.98
N GLN A 76 3.82 -12.66 -23.22
CA GLN A 76 5.18 -12.72 -23.78
C GLN A 76 6.15 -11.81 -23.03
N GLU A 77 5.71 -10.61 -22.65
CA GLU A 77 6.53 -9.70 -21.85
C GLU A 77 6.78 -10.25 -20.45
N VAL A 78 5.74 -10.77 -19.78
CA VAL A 78 5.86 -11.37 -18.45
C VAL A 78 6.82 -12.56 -18.47
N ALA A 79 6.74 -13.43 -19.47
CA ALA A 79 7.72 -14.50 -19.68
C ALA A 79 9.14 -13.95 -19.88
N GLY A 80 9.28 -12.85 -20.61
CA GLY A 80 10.54 -12.12 -20.78
C GLY A 80 11.11 -11.60 -19.45
N TYR A 81 10.25 -11.09 -18.55
CA TYR A 81 10.67 -10.62 -17.22
C TYR A 81 11.18 -11.76 -16.35
N GLY A 82 10.49 -12.91 -16.36
CA GLY A 82 10.94 -14.13 -15.68
C GLY A 82 12.29 -14.63 -16.21
N LYS A 83 12.51 -14.56 -17.52
CA LYS A 83 13.80 -14.91 -18.12
C LYS A 83 14.93 -13.98 -17.65
N MET A 84 14.70 -12.66 -17.64
CA MET A 84 15.70 -11.69 -17.14
C MET A 84 16.06 -11.92 -15.67
N TYR A 85 15.06 -12.28 -14.86
CA TYR A 85 15.26 -12.67 -13.46
C TYR A 85 16.19 -13.86 -13.35
N THR A 86 15.90 -14.97 -14.03
CA THR A 86 16.71 -16.19 -13.97
C THR A 86 18.13 -15.96 -14.48
N GLU A 87 18.29 -15.26 -15.62
CA GLU A 87 19.61 -14.91 -16.16
C GLU A 87 20.43 -14.07 -15.18
N THR A 88 19.81 -13.11 -14.49
CA THR A 88 20.51 -12.26 -13.52
C THR A 88 20.83 -13.03 -12.24
N LYS A 89 19.90 -13.88 -11.77
CA LYS A 89 20.09 -14.74 -10.60
C LYS A 89 21.24 -15.74 -10.77
N ASP A 90 21.41 -16.29 -11.96
CA ASP A 90 22.52 -17.20 -12.28
C ASP A 90 23.87 -16.47 -12.33
N GLN A 91 23.88 -15.21 -12.77
CA GLN A 91 25.08 -14.37 -12.74
C GLN A 91 25.44 -13.95 -11.30
N ALA A 92 24.43 -13.67 -10.50
CA ALA A 92 24.53 -13.28 -9.10
C ALA A 92 25.16 -14.32 -8.17
N GLY A 93 24.96 -15.62 -8.45
CA GLY A 93 25.64 -16.73 -7.76
C GLY A 93 27.17 -16.68 -7.84
N LYS A 94 27.74 -15.71 -8.60
CA LYS A 94 29.17 -15.42 -8.71
C LYS A 94 29.63 -14.20 -7.88
N GLY A 95 28.76 -13.62 -7.03
CA GLY A 95 29.15 -12.66 -5.99
C GLY A 95 28.77 -11.17 -6.20
N THR A 96 27.76 -10.85 -7.02
CA THR A 96 27.53 -9.48 -7.53
C THR A 96 26.17 -8.82 -7.20
N LEU A 97 25.40 -9.28 -6.21
CA LEU A 97 24.05 -8.74 -5.91
C LEU A 97 23.97 -7.52 -4.97
N SER A 98 25.09 -7.10 -4.38
CA SER A 98 25.08 -5.98 -3.43
C SER A 98 24.57 -4.71 -4.11
N GLY A 99 23.50 -4.10 -3.58
CA GLY A 99 22.91 -2.87 -4.11
C GLY A 99 21.86 -3.05 -5.22
N THR A 100 21.36 -4.27 -5.43
CA THR A 100 20.24 -4.55 -6.35
C THR A 100 18.90 -4.69 -5.61
N ILE A 101 17.78 -4.66 -6.33
CA ILE A 101 16.44 -4.92 -5.77
C ILE A 101 16.24 -6.37 -5.28
N PHE A 102 17.15 -7.27 -5.65
CA PHE A 102 17.07 -8.69 -5.35
C PHE A 102 17.24 -8.95 -3.86
N SER A 103 16.20 -9.53 -3.26
CA SER A 103 16.20 -9.92 -1.86
C SER A 103 15.14 -10.99 -1.62
N GLY A 104 15.14 -11.52 -0.41
CA GLY A 104 14.13 -12.48 0.05
C GLY A 104 14.38 -13.92 -0.39
N VAL A 105 13.50 -14.79 0.07
CA VAL A 105 13.65 -16.26 -0.06
C VAL A 105 13.54 -16.75 -1.51
N ALA A 106 12.84 -16.02 -2.39
CA ALA A 106 12.68 -16.35 -3.81
C ALA A 106 14.02 -16.50 -4.54
N LEU A 107 15.06 -15.78 -4.11
CA LEU A 107 16.40 -15.88 -4.68
C LEU A 107 17.00 -17.29 -4.57
N ASN A 108 16.69 -17.99 -3.49
CA ASN A 108 17.21 -19.33 -3.23
C ASN A 108 16.33 -20.44 -3.81
N MET A 109 15.19 -20.09 -4.43
CA MET A 109 14.25 -21.06 -5.01
C MET A 109 14.67 -21.44 -6.43
N ASN A 110 14.57 -22.73 -6.77
CA ASN A 110 14.69 -23.20 -8.14
C ASN A 110 13.35 -23.11 -8.89
N ALA A 111 13.36 -23.35 -10.19
CA ALA A 111 12.16 -23.28 -11.02
C ALA A 111 11.04 -24.24 -10.62
N ASP A 112 11.32 -25.28 -9.81
CA ASP A 112 10.33 -26.26 -9.35
C ASP A 112 9.70 -25.90 -8.00
N THR A 113 10.30 -24.96 -7.25
CA THR A 113 9.83 -24.56 -5.92
C THR A 113 8.91 -23.33 -6.02
N PRO A 114 7.62 -23.45 -5.65
CA PRO A 114 6.73 -22.29 -5.59
C PRO A 114 7.05 -21.40 -4.39
N TYR A 115 6.90 -20.09 -4.57
CA TYR A 115 6.81 -19.11 -3.49
C TYR A 115 5.43 -19.19 -2.83
N THR A 116 5.34 -19.16 -1.50
CA THR A 116 4.09 -19.36 -0.74
C THR A 116 3.81 -18.23 0.27
N ASP A 117 2.63 -18.21 0.88
CA ASP A 117 2.31 -17.25 1.95
C ASP A 117 3.28 -17.33 3.14
N ARG A 118 3.79 -18.53 3.43
CA ARG A 118 4.79 -18.74 4.47
C ARG A 118 6.11 -18.04 4.13
N ASP A 119 6.46 -18.04 2.85
CA ASP A 119 7.67 -17.40 2.33
C ASP A 119 7.51 -15.87 2.34
N MET A 120 6.32 -15.35 2.02
CA MET A 120 5.94 -13.94 2.21
C MET A 120 6.06 -13.49 3.66
N VAL A 121 5.56 -14.29 4.60
CA VAL A 121 5.70 -14.02 6.03
C VAL A 121 7.17 -14.02 6.47
N ALA A 122 7.99 -14.94 5.94
CA ALA A 122 9.41 -14.97 6.24
C ALA A 122 10.14 -13.73 5.71
N ASP A 123 9.83 -13.29 4.48
CA ASP A 123 10.39 -12.08 3.88
C ASP A 123 9.98 -10.82 4.64
N ALA A 124 8.70 -10.69 5.00
CA ALA A 124 8.20 -9.57 5.81
C ALA A 124 8.91 -9.53 7.17
N ARG A 125 9.06 -10.68 7.83
CA ARG A 125 9.78 -10.78 9.10
C ARG A 125 11.24 -10.35 8.95
N ALA A 126 11.93 -10.80 7.90
CA ALA A 126 13.31 -10.40 7.63
C ALA A 126 13.44 -8.89 7.37
N MET A 127 12.41 -8.26 6.80
CA MET A 127 12.38 -6.82 6.50
C MET A 127 11.86 -5.96 7.66
N THR A 128 11.43 -6.56 8.77
CA THR A 128 10.73 -5.83 9.84
C THR A 128 11.59 -4.72 10.44
N ALA A 129 12.84 -5.01 10.81
CA ALA A 129 13.75 -4.02 11.39
C ALA A 129 14.04 -2.87 10.42
N ASP A 130 14.32 -3.19 9.15
CA ASP A 130 14.60 -2.19 8.12
C ASP A 130 13.38 -1.28 7.88
N LEU A 131 12.19 -1.85 7.82
CA LEU A 131 10.95 -1.10 7.62
C LEU A 131 10.61 -0.21 8.82
N LEU A 132 10.89 -0.67 10.05
CA LEU A 132 10.68 0.12 11.27
C LEU A 132 11.69 1.25 11.43
N ALA A 133 12.91 1.08 10.91
CA ALA A 133 13.95 2.11 10.96
C ALA A 133 13.71 3.27 9.97
N MET A 134 12.83 3.07 8.98
CA MET A 134 12.53 4.08 7.97
C MET A 134 11.63 5.18 8.54
N PRO A 135 12.03 6.47 8.45
CA PRO A 135 11.31 7.57 9.10
C PRO A 135 9.91 7.82 8.51
N GLU A 136 9.66 7.39 7.27
CA GLU A 136 8.36 7.44 6.59
C GLU A 136 7.38 6.34 7.06
N ASN A 137 7.83 5.38 7.86
CA ASN A 137 7.00 4.34 8.45
C ASN A 137 6.84 4.57 9.96
N LYS A 138 5.60 4.51 10.46
CA LYS A 138 5.32 4.70 11.88
C LYS A 138 4.23 3.79 12.42
N ILE A 139 4.43 3.36 13.66
CA ILE A 139 3.37 2.86 14.54
C ILE A 139 3.02 4.00 15.49
N ILE A 140 1.78 4.46 15.46
CA ILE A 140 1.29 5.60 16.25
C ILE A 140 0.25 5.07 17.23
N ASP A 141 0.38 5.43 18.51
CA ASP A 141 -0.70 5.25 19.48
C ASP A 141 -1.77 6.34 19.23
N ILE A 142 -2.95 5.93 18.81
CA ILE A 142 -4.04 6.86 18.49
C ILE A 142 -4.51 7.67 19.71
N THR A 143 -4.24 7.20 20.93
CA THR A 143 -4.59 7.91 22.17
C THR A 143 -3.71 9.14 22.40
N THR A 144 -2.53 9.20 21.78
CA THR A 144 -1.61 10.33 21.90
C THR A 144 -1.87 11.40 20.84
N ILE A 145 -2.80 11.17 19.90
CA ILE A 145 -3.17 12.14 18.86
C ILE A 145 -4.15 13.16 19.46
N ASP A 146 -3.65 14.36 19.75
CA ASP A 146 -4.38 15.49 20.32
C ASP A 146 -4.98 16.44 19.26
N THR A 147 -4.42 16.46 18.06
CA THR A 147 -4.93 17.25 16.93
C THR A 147 -5.81 16.43 15.97
N GLU A 148 -6.38 17.08 14.96
CA GLU A 148 -7.13 16.40 13.89
C GLU A 148 -6.20 15.70 12.90
N CYS A 149 -5.01 16.26 12.65
CA CYS A 149 -4.01 15.70 11.74
C CYS A 149 -3.14 14.67 12.48
N SER A 150 -3.18 13.42 12.02
CA SER A 150 -2.38 12.34 12.61
C SER A 150 -0.88 12.48 12.35
N ASP A 151 -0.48 13.32 11.38
CA ASP A 151 0.90 13.46 10.93
C ASP A 151 1.61 14.67 11.56
N SER A 152 2.74 14.44 12.25
CA SER A 152 3.62 15.51 12.72
C SER A 152 4.43 16.12 11.57
N ALA A 153 4.98 17.34 11.75
CA ALA A 153 5.78 18.00 10.71
C ALA A 153 6.99 17.15 10.26
N ASP A 154 7.76 16.60 11.20
CA ASP A 154 8.92 15.75 10.89
C ASP A 154 8.49 14.46 10.17
N TYR A 155 7.34 13.88 10.54
CA TYR A 155 6.82 12.70 9.86
C TYR A 155 6.39 13.03 8.42
N MET A 156 5.80 14.20 8.22
CA MET A 156 5.40 14.68 6.91
C MET A 156 6.58 14.92 5.99
N GLU A 157 7.70 15.45 6.51
CA GLU A 157 8.91 15.62 5.73
C GLU A 157 9.45 14.26 5.26
N ALA A 158 9.48 13.26 6.15
CA ALA A 158 9.90 11.90 5.82
C ALA A 158 8.99 11.26 4.75
N LEU A 159 7.67 11.32 4.93
CA LEU A 159 6.68 10.85 3.96
C LEU A 159 6.88 11.51 2.58
N THR A 160 7.02 12.85 2.56
CA THR A 160 7.18 13.61 1.31
C THR A 160 8.49 13.23 0.61
N GLY A 161 9.59 13.09 1.36
CA GLY A 161 10.89 12.69 0.84
C GLY A 161 10.90 11.28 0.25
N ALA A 162 10.25 10.33 0.92
CA ALA A 162 10.12 8.95 0.44
C ALA A 162 9.09 8.82 -0.69
N GLY A 163 8.12 9.73 -0.77
CA GLY A 163 7.06 9.70 -1.79
C GLY A 163 5.94 8.70 -1.52
N SER A 164 6.01 8.00 -0.39
CA SER A 164 5.01 7.09 0.17
C SER A 164 5.36 6.80 1.64
N GLY A 165 4.53 6.01 2.32
CA GLY A 165 4.88 5.49 3.64
C GLY A 165 3.73 4.76 4.32
N ILE A 166 4.07 4.05 5.39
CA ILE A 166 3.16 3.18 6.12
C ILE A 166 2.83 3.80 7.47
N THR A 167 1.54 3.90 7.78
CA THR A 167 1.08 4.33 9.10
C THR A 167 0.25 3.23 9.74
N VAL A 168 0.67 2.73 10.89
CA VAL A 168 -0.12 1.79 11.70
C VAL A 168 -0.67 2.52 12.91
N LEU A 169 -1.99 2.68 12.99
CA LEU A 169 -2.63 3.17 14.21
C LEU A 169 -2.87 2.01 15.18
N SER A 170 -2.32 2.16 16.37
CA SER A 170 -2.42 1.23 17.49
C SER A 170 -3.10 1.90 18.67
N ALA A 171 -3.57 1.12 19.62
CA ALA A 171 -3.95 1.59 20.95
C ALA A 171 -3.65 0.48 21.96
N PRO A 172 -3.28 0.81 23.21
CA PRO A 172 -3.16 -0.18 24.27
C PRO A 172 -4.43 -1.04 24.34
N LYS A 173 -4.27 -2.36 24.46
CA LYS A 173 -5.44 -3.21 24.76
C LYS A 173 -5.89 -2.82 26.16
N THR A 174 -7.08 -2.22 26.28
CA THR A 174 -7.69 -1.99 27.59
C THR A 174 -7.80 -3.35 28.26
N GLU A 175 -7.18 -3.53 29.43
CA GLU A 175 -7.47 -4.70 30.26
C GLU A 175 -8.98 -4.66 30.52
N GLU A 176 -9.72 -5.60 29.94
CA GLU A 176 -11.12 -5.80 30.32
C GLU A 176 -11.11 -6.05 31.81
N ASN A 177 -11.61 -5.07 32.58
CA ASN A 177 -11.87 -5.22 33.99
C ASN A 177 -12.51 -6.58 34.22
N SER A 178 -11.80 -7.40 34.98
CA SER A 178 -12.17 -8.73 35.44
C SER A 178 -13.56 -8.74 36.08
N LEU A 179 -14.59 -8.90 35.25
CA LEU A 179 -15.97 -9.17 35.66
C LEU A 179 -16.49 -10.32 34.80
N LYS A 180 -16.11 -11.53 35.21
CA LYS A 180 -16.79 -12.81 34.96
C LYS A 180 -17.51 -12.94 33.61
N SER A 181 -16.76 -13.31 32.58
CA SER A 181 -17.29 -14.11 31.48
C SER A 181 -16.20 -15.05 30.96
N ASN A 182 -16.63 -16.19 30.43
CA ASN A 182 -15.87 -17.43 30.21
C ASN A 182 -14.59 -17.29 29.38
N PRO A 183 -13.61 -18.21 29.54
CA PRO A 183 -12.49 -18.27 28.61
C PRO A 183 -12.98 -18.69 27.23
N VAL A 184 -12.37 -18.14 26.18
CA VAL A 184 -12.56 -18.44 24.74
C VAL A 184 -13.70 -17.67 24.04
N THR A 185 -13.39 -16.48 23.52
CA THR A 185 -13.71 -16.06 22.13
C THR A 185 -12.95 -14.77 21.80
N ASN A 186 -12.11 -14.79 20.75
CA ASN A 186 -11.65 -13.55 20.10
C ASN A 186 -12.89 -12.83 19.54
N VAL A 187 -13.34 -11.76 20.19
CA VAL A 187 -14.54 -11.03 19.76
C VAL A 187 -14.17 -10.09 18.61
N SER A 188 -14.57 -10.45 17.38
CA SER A 188 -14.55 -9.51 16.26
C SER A 188 -15.57 -8.39 16.46
N SER A 189 -15.33 -7.23 15.87
CA SER A 189 -16.26 -6.09 15.91
C SER A 189 -16.43 -5.51 14.51
N ALA A 190 -17.66 -5.09 14.19
CA ALA A 190 -17.93 -4.41 12.92
C ALA A 190 -17.50 -2.94 13.01
N PHE A 191 -16.95 -2.41 11.92
CA PHE A 191 -16.61 -1.00 11.79
C PHE A 191 -17.06 -0.46 10.44
N THR A 192 -17.40 0.83 10.40
CA THR A 192 -17.58 1.60 9.16
C THR A 192 -16.54 2.71 9.13
N LEU A 193 -15.76 2.79 8.06
CA LEU A 193 -14.91 3.94 7.76
C LEU A 193 -15.46 4.69 6.55
N ASN A 194 -15.60 6.00 6.65
CA ASN A 194 -16.09 6.86 5.56
C ASN A 194 -15.08 7.98 5.28
N PHE A 195 -14.79 8.23 4.01
CA PHE A 195 -14.16 9.48 3.59
C PHE A 195 -15.19 10.60 3.71
N ALA A 196 -14.92 11.55 4.60
CA ALA A 196 -15.82 12.66 4.88
C ALA A 196 -15.58 13.80 3.90
N ARG A 197 -14.33 14.25 3.81
CA ARG A 197 -13.92 15.37 2.95
C ARG A 197 -12.45 15.30 2.62
N PHE A 198 -12.03 16.03 1.59
CA PHE A 198 -10.63 16.37 1.40
C PHE A 198 -10.45 17.87 1.16
N LYS A 199 -9.25 18.37 1.49
CA LYS A 199 -8.83 19.75 1.27
C LYS A 199 -7.61 19.76 0.37
N CYS A 200 -7.62 20.60 -0.66
CA CYS A 200 -6.43 20.93 -1.43
C CYS A 200 -5.67 22.05 -0.72
N HIS A 201 -4.50 21.77 -0.16
CA HIS A 201 -3.64 22.80 0.41
C HIS A 201 -2.78 23.48 -0.66
N ARG A 202 -2.35 22.69 -1.64
CA ARG A 202 -1.56 23.16 -2.79
C ARG A 202 -1.98 22.34 -4.00
N LYS A 203 -2.46 22.99 -5.06
CA LYS A 203 -2.66 22.33 -6.34
C LYS A 203 -1.31 22.01 -7.03
N GLN A 204 -1.32 21.12 -8.01
CA GLN A 204 -0.15 20.88 -8.85
C GLN A 204 0.32 22.19 -9.52
N SER A 205 1.62 22.28 -9.73
CA SER A 205 2.31 23.44 -10.30
C SER A 205 2.11 23.53 -11.82
N ASP A 206 0.86 23.53 -12.28
CA ASP A 206 0.55 23.62 -13.70
C ASP A 206 0.50 25.08 -14.16
N SER A 207 1.04 25.30 -15.37
CA SER A 207 1.08 26.62 -16.01
C SER A 207 -0.29 27.30 -16.00
N PHE A 208 -0.33 28.64 -16.00
CA PHE A 208 -1.56 29.45 -15.94
C PHE A 208 -2.60 29.11 -17.03
N THR A 209 -2.22 28.34 -18.05
CA THR A 209 -3.03 27.88 -19.20
C THR A 209 -3.31 26.37 -19.21
N GLY A 210 -2.93 25.63 -18.16
CA GLY A 210 -3.11 24.18 -18.07
C GLY A 210 -4.57 23.74 -17.90
N PRO A 211 -4.88 22.45 -18.12
CA PRO A 211 -6.20 21.89 -17.85
C PRO A 211 -6.59 22.11 -16.37
N LYS A 212 -7.90 22.02 -16.09
CA LYS A 212 -8.39 22.17 -14.71
C LYS A 212 -7.91 20.96 -13.89
N ASN A 213 -7.35 21.18 -12.71
CA ASN A 213 -7.01 20.08 -11.80
C ASN A 213 -8.29 19.35 -11.38
N GLU A 214 -8.38 18.09 -11.74
CA GLU A 214 -9.43 17.17 -11.31
C GLU A 214 -8.78 16.13 -10.39
N ILE A 215 -9.37 15.87 -9.22
CA ILE A 215 -8.77 14.94 -8.25
C ILE A 215 -9.65 13.71 -8.15
N TYR A 216 -9.05 12.53 -8.05
CA TYR A 216 -9.76 11.33 -7.62
C TYR A 216 -8.93 10.51 -6.66
N TRP A 217 -9.60 9.66 -5.90
CA TRP A 217 -8.99 8.79 -4.91
C TRP A 217 -9.17 7.34 -5.34
N ALA A 218 -8.08 6.58 -5.32
CA ALA A 218 -8.06 5.15 -5.61
C ALA A 218 -7.72 4.39 -4.33
N VAL A 219 -8.55 3.41 -3.97
CA VAL A 219 -8.45 2.76 -2.66
C VAL A 219 -8.66 1.27 -2.71
N ALA A 220 -8.00 0.59 -1.77
CA ALA A 220 -8.18 -0.81 -1.48
C ALA A 220 -8.00 -1.05 0.03
N CYS A 221 -8.78 -1.94 0.62
CA CYS A 221 -8.63 -2.30 2.03
C CYS A 221 -9.10 -3.74 2.29
N GLY A 222 -8.62 -4.34 3.36
CA GLY A 222 -8.91 -5.71 3.76
C GLY A 222 -8.71 -5.94 5.25
N SER A 223 -9.63 -6.67 5.89
CA SER A 223 -9.52 -7.10 7.29
C SER A 223 -9.13 -8.57 7.43
N ASP A 224 -8.70 -8.94 8.62
CA ASP A 224 -8.42 -10.32 9.01
C ASP A 224 -9.66 -11.23 9.06
N LYS A 225 -10.88 -10.66 9.00
CA LYS A 225 -12.13 -11.38 8.74
C LYS A 225 -12.49 -11.44 7.25
N ARG A 226 -11.55 -11.10 6.37
CA ARG A 226 -11.69 -11.12 4.91
C ARG A 226 -12.77 -10.17 4.36
N SER A 227 -13.24 -9.21 5.16
CA SER A 227 -14.01 -8.08 4.63
C SER A 227 -13.08 -7.20 3.83
N LYS A 228 -13.46 -6.81 2.61
CA LYS A 228 -12.63 -5.97 1.74
C LYS A 228 -13.44 -5.00 0.93
N LYS A 229 -12.78 -3.93 0.49
CA LYS A 229 -13.34 -2.97 -0.45
C LYS A 229 -12.23 -2.43 -1.36
N SER A 230 -12.57 -2.18 -2.62
CA SER A 230 -11.66 -1.53 -3.57
C SER A 230 -12.47 -0.73 -4.58
N PHE A 231 -12.12 0.54 -4.78
CA PHE A 231 -12.80 1.41 -5.75
C PHE A 231 -11.95 2.63 -6.09
N LYS A 232 -12.36 3.35 -7.13
CA LYS A 232 -11.96 4.75 -7.34
C LYS A 232 -13.17 5.65 -7.13
N THR A 233 -12.96 6.86 -6.61
CA THR A 233 -14.03 7.86 -6.54
C THR A 233 -14.38 8.38 -7.94
N SER A 234 -15.48 9.11 -8.04
CA SER A 234 -15.65 10.06 -9.14
C SER A 234 -14.53 11.11 -9.10
N GLU A 235 -14.32 11.76 -10.24
CA GLU A 235 -13.44 12.92 -10.34
C GLU A 235 -14.09 14.13 -9.67
N TYR A 236 -13.30 14.86 -8.89
CA TYR A 236 -13.65 16.12 -8.28
C TYR A 236 -12.98 17.22 -9.11
N GLY A 237 -13.74 17.82 -10.04
CA GLY A 237 -13.19 18.81 -10.96
C GLY A 237 -12.99 20.21 -10.35
N SER A 238 -12.20 21.02 -11.05
CA SER A 238 -11.96 22.45 -10.75
C SER A 238 -11.46 22.69 -9.31
N ILE A 239 -10.47 21.91 -8.87
CA ILE A 239 -9.89 22.01 -7.52
C ILE A 239 -8.76 23.05 -7.50
N ASN A 240 -8.88 24.04 -6.62
CA ASN A 240 -7.85 25.04 -6.38
C ASN A 240 -7.25 24.90 -4.97
N SER A 241 -6.07 25.49 -4.77
CA SER A 241 -5.49 25.63 -3.43
C SER A 241 -6.46 26.36 -2.50
N GLY A 242 -6.73 25.77 -1.34
CA GLY A 242 -7.70 26.22 -0.35
C GLY A 242 -9.06 25.53 -0.45
N ASP A 243 -9.41 24.91 -1.58
CA ASP A 243 -10.70 24.26 -1.76
C ASP A 243 -10.87 23.05 -0.85
N THR A 244 -12.09 22.87 -0.36
CA THR A 244 -12.53 21.68 0.36
C THR A 244 -13.70 21.05 -0.38
N ARG A 245 -13.71 19.72 -0.46
CA ARG A 245 -14.78 18.93 -1.09
C ARG A 245 -15.26 17.86 -0.12
N ASN A 246 -16.58 17.78 0.05
CA ASN A 246 -17.22 16.66 0.74
C ASN A 246 -17.23 15.44 -0.18
N MET A 247 -17.16 14.25 0.42
CA MET A 247 -17.09 12.98 -0.30
C MET A 247 -18.25 12.06 0.10
N ASP A 248 -18.44 11.84 1.41
CA ASP A 248 -19.38 10.88 1.98
C ASP A 248 -19.32 9.49 1.31
N VAL A 249 -18.10 9.01 1.08
CA VAL A 249 -17.83 7.72 0.43
C VAL A 249 -17.42 6.69 1.48
N GLU A 250 -18.12 5.56 1.53
CA GLU A 250 -17.72 4.45 2.40
C GLU A 250 -16.37 3.86 1.94
N TYR A 251 -15.37 3.95 2.80
CA TYR A 251 -14.04 3.37 2.59
C TYR A 251 -13.98 1.90 3.02
N PHE A 252 -14.62 1.55 4.14
CA PHE A 252 -14.67 0.19 4.65
C PHE A 252 -15.99 -0.06 5.40
N TYR A 253 -16.52 -1.27 5.26
CA TYR A 253 -17.54 -1.82 6.15
C TYR A 253 -17.31 -3.32 6.31
N GLY A 254 -17.22 -3.78 7.56
CA GLY A 254 -17.06 -5.20 7.85
C GLY A 254 -16.52 -5.47 9.24
N GLU A 255 -16.35 -6.76 9.53
CA GLU A 255 -15.78 -7.21 10.80
C GLU A 255 -14.25 -7.12 10.79
N VAL A 256 -13.70 -6.82 11.97
CA VAL A 256 -12.27 -6.80 12.27
C VAL A 256 -12.05 -7.54 13.59
N GLU A 257 -11.14 -8.51 13.62
CA GLU A 257 -10.74 -9.23 14.83
C GLU A 257 -9.57 -8.54 15.53
N GLU A 258 -8.51 -8.27 14.79
CA GLU A 258 -7.31 -7.59 15.24
C GLU A 258 -6.83 -6.54 14.23
N PHE A 259 -6.91 -6.79 12.92
CA PHE A 259 -6.34 -5.89 11.90
C PHE A 259 -7.25 -5.53 10.73
N LEU A 260 -7.13 -4.27 10.32
CA LEU A 260 -7.59 -3.72 9.04
C LEU A 260 -6.38 -3.08 8.35
N ALA A 261 -6.08 -3.50 7.13
CA ALA A 261 -5.06 -2.88 6.29
C ALA A 261 -5.72 -2.11 5.12
N GLY A 262 -5.06 -1.04 4.70
CA GLY A 262 -5.60 -0.07 3.77
C GLY A 262 -4.53 0.52 2.86
N HIS A 263 -4.94 0.84 1.64
CA HIS A 263 -4.16 1.44 0.58
C HIS A 263 -4.95 2.60 0.00
N ILE A 264 -4.34 3.79 -0.04
CA ILE A 264 -4.99 5.01 -0.53
C ILE A 264 -4.01 5.75 -1.43
N GLU A 265 -4.49 6.10 -2.62
CA GLU A 265 -3.79 6.93 -3.59
C GLU A 265 -4.62 8.17 -3.91
N CYS A 266 -3.94 9.32 -3.98
CA CYS A 266 -4.47 10.57 -4.51
C CYS A 266 -3.90 10.78 -5.90
N TRP A 267 -4.78 10.97 -6.88
CA TRP A 267 -4.41 11.15 -8.28
C TRP A 267 -5.00 12.47 -8.81
N GLU A 268 -4.24 13.09 -9.69
CA GLU A 268 -4.76 14.07 -10.63
C GLU A 268 -5.36 13.31 -11.83
N ALA A 269 -6.53 13.74 -12.28
CA ALA A 269 -7.17 13.25 -13.49
C ALA A 269 -6.75 14.15 -14.65
N ASP A 270 -5.85 13.60 -15.45
CA ASP A 270 -5.57 14.06 -16.80
C ASP A 270 -6.32 13.18 -17.81
N ASP A 271 -6.20 13.48 -19.12
CA ASP A 271 -6.72 12.69 -20.25
C ASP A 271 -6.13 11.26 -20.31
N SER A 272 -6.42 10.45 -19.31
CA SER A 272 -6.06 9.04 -19.17
C SER A 272 -7.21 8.19 -19.71
N GLY A 273 -6.90 7.28 -20.64
CA GLY A 273 -7.92 6.49 -21.31
C GLY A 273 -8.58 5.43 -20.41
N ASN A 274 -9.78 4.98 -20.78
CA ASN A 274 -10.55 3.95 -20.05
C ASN A 274 -9.77 2.66 -19.74
N SER A 275 -8.78 2.30 -20.57
CA SER A 275 -7.95 1.11 -20.35
C SER A 275 -7.04 1.22 -19.11
N PHE A 276 -6.51 2.42 -18.82
CA PHE A 276 -5.72 2.67 -17.62
C PHE A 276 -6.58 2.51 -16.36
N TYR A 277 -7.75 3.14 -16.35
CA TYR A 277 -8.68 3.06 -15.22
C TYR A 277 -9.13 1.63 -14.91
N ASN A 278 -9.42 0.82 -15.93
CA ASN A 278 -9.79 -0.58 -15.73
C ASN A 278 -8.64 -1.40 -15.11
N ARG A 279 -7.40 -1.15 -15.54
CA ARG A 279 -6.19 -1.80 -14.98
C ARG A 279 -5.93 -1.38 -13.55
N MET A 280 -6.11 -0.09 -13.24
CA MET A 280 -6.01 0.44 -11.89
C MET A 280 -7.04 -0.23 -10.96
N VAL A 281 -8.31 -0.30 -11.37
CA VAL A 281 -9.35 -0.97 -10.58
C VAL A 281 -9.03 -2.45 -10.35
N GLN A 282 -8.48 -3.15 -11.35
CA GLN A 282 -8.04 -4.53 -11.17
C GLN A 282 -6.87 -4.63 -10.18
N THR A 283 -5.89 -3.74 -10.29
CA THR A 283 -4.74 -3.66 -9.37
C THR A 283 -5.20 -3.42 -7.93
N LEU A 284 -6.18 -2.53 -7.71
CA LEU A 284 -6.75 -2.28 -6.39
C LEU A 284 -7.43 -3.53 -5.80
N LYS A 285 -8.04 -4.39 -6.62
CA LYS A 285 -8.59 -5.67 -6.12
C LYS A 285 -7.47 -6.58 -5.64
N ASP A 286 -6.39 -6.71 -6.39
CA ASP A 286 -5.25 -7.55 -6.02
C ASP A 286 -4.59 -7.02 -4.72
N ILE A 287 -4.49 -5.69 -4.57
CA ILE A 287 -4.02 -5.02 -3.34
C ILE A 287 -4.96 -5.29 -2.16
N SER A 288 -6.28 -5.30 -2.37
CA SER A 288 -7.25 -5.61 -1.30
C SER A 288 -7.10 -7.04 -0.80
N ASP A 289 -6.76 -8.00 -1.67
CA ASP A 289 -6.50 -9.37 -1.27
C ASP A 289 -5.16 -9.51 -0.52
N PHE A 290 -4.11 -8.76 -0.91
CA PHE A 290 -2.90 -8.65 -0.10
C PHE A 290 -3.16 -8.01 1.26
N SER A 291 -4.05 -7.02 1.34
CA SER A 291 -4.43 -6.38 2.60
C SER A 291 -5.10 -7.39 3.55
N ILE A 292 -5.96 -8.29 3.02
CA ILE A 292 -6.53 -9.40 3.79
C ILE A 292 -5.41 -10.32 4.29
N GLU A 293 -4.53 -10.79 3.41
CA GLU A 293 -3.49 -11.75 3.77
C GLU A 293 -2.52 -11.16 4.80
N ALA A 294 -2.14 -9.90 4.65
CA ALA A 294 -1.35 -9.17 5.63
C ALA A 294 -2.06 -9.13 6.99
N ALA A 295 -3.35 -8.79 7.02
CA ALA A 295 -4.13 -8.74 8.26
C ALA A 295 -4.27 -10.12 8.93
N VAL A 296 -4.61 -11.16 8.17
CA VAL A 296 -4.75 -12.55 8.66
C VAL A 296 -3.41 -13.06 9.23
N ASN A 297 -2.32 -12.86 8.49
CA ASN A 297 -0.99 -13.33 8.90
C ASN A 297 -0.47 -12.54 10.11
N ALA A 298 -0.71 -11.24 10.19
CA ALA A 298 -0.38 -10.43 11.37
C ALA A 298 -1.19 -10.83 12.61
N ASN A 299 -2.45 -11.24 12.46
CA ASN A 299 -3.23 -11.73 13.58
C ASN A 299 -2.65 -13.05 14.15
N SER A 300 -2.01 -13.86 13.30
CA SER A 300 -1.41 -15.14 13.70
C SER A 300 0.03 -15.03 14.25
N ALA A 301 0.53 -13.80 14.48
CA ALA A 301 1.93 -13.51 14.78
C ALA A 301 2.14 -13.08 16.24
N ASP A 302 2.84 -13.88 17.04
CA ASP A 302 3.06 -13.52 18.46
C ASP A 302 4.45 -12.88 18.75
N ASP A 303 5.46 -13.09 17.88
CA ASP A 303 6.86 -12.68 18.15
C ASP A 303 7.49 -11.80 17.04
N TRP A 304 6.89 -10.67 16.66
CA TRP A 304 7.50 -9.73 15.68
C TRP A 304 8.13 -8.54 16.38
N GLY A 305 9.15 -7.94 15.79
CA GLY A 305 9.71 -6.68 16.27
C GLY A 305 11.16 -6.41 15.87
N ASP A 306 11.73 -5.37 16.48
CA ASP A 306 13.13 -4.99 16.34
C ASP A 306 13.89 -5.05 17.68
N GLU A 307 15.21 -4.84 17.62
CA GLU A 307 16.09 -4.78 18.80
C GLU A 307 15.85 -3.54 19.69
N TYR A 308 15.09 -2.56 19.19
CA TYR A 308 14.80 -1.28 19.85
C TYR A 308 13.46 -1.27 20.59
N GLY A 309 12.74 -2.41 20.62
CA GLY A 309 11.56 -2.63 21.44
C GLY A 309 10.22 -2.45 20.72
N SER A 310 10.21 -2.12 19.43
CA SER A 310 9.00 -2.14 18.62
C SER A 310 8.58 -3.58 18.40
N THR A 311 7.58 -4.08 19.12
CA THR A 311 7.24 -5.52 19.13
C THR A 311 5.76 -5.81 18.94
N GLY A 312 5.46 -7.07 18.64
CA GLY A 312 4.12 -7.63 18.56
C GLY A 312 3.43 -7.42 17.21
N LYS A 313 2.12 -7.64 17.23
CA LYS A 313 1.29 -7.71 16.02
C LYS A 313 1.25 -6.40 15.21
N ALA A 314 1.49 -5.24 15.84
CA ALA A 314 1.59 -3.96 15.13
C ALA A 314 2.84 -3.88 14.22
N ALA A 315 3.97 -4.41 14.68
CA ALA A 315 5.16 -4.57 13.83
C ALA A 315 4.90 -5.58 12.70
N ALA A 316 4.14 -6.65 12.99
CA ALA A 316 3.77 -7.64 11.98
C ALA A 316 2.95 -7.05 10.83
N ILE A 317 1.88 -6.31 11.14
CA ILE A 317 1.06 -5.69 10.09
C ILE A 317 1.84 -4.61 9.32
N LEU A 318 2.69 -3.82 9.99
CA LEU A 318 3.54 -2.84 9.32
C LEU A 318 4.44 -3.51 8.27
N ALA A 319 5.11 -4.58 8.66
CA ALA A 319 6.06 -5.26 7.79
C ALA A 319 5.37 -5.97 6.62
N LEU A 320 4.24 -6.66 6.86
CA LEU A 320 3.47 -7.33 5.82
C LEU A 320 2.87 -6.36 4.81
N VAL A 321 2.24 -5.28 5.28
CA VAL A 321 1.74 -4.21 4.41
C VAL A 321 2.90 -3.51 3.69
N GLY A 322 4.05 -3.36 4.34
CA GLY A 322 5.20 -2.68 3.77
C GLY A 322 5.84 -3.39 2.60
N ILE A 323 6.04 -4.71 2.68
CA ILE A 323 6.57 -5.46 1.53
C ILE A 323 5.58 -5.48 0.35
N CYS A 324 4.27 -5.54 0.61
CA CYS A 324 3.23 -5.46 -0.43
C CYS A 324 3.15 -4.05 -1.05
N GLY A 325 3.17 -2.99 -0.23
CA GLY A 325 3.19 -1.60 -0.71
C GLY A 325 4.42 -1.31 -1.57
N ARG A 326 5.59 -1.84 -1.18
CA ARG A 326 6.82 -1.76 -1.99
C ARG A 326 6.67 -2.43 -3.36
N LEU A 327 6.03 -3.59 -3.44
CA LEU A 327 5.70 -4.21 -4.74
C LEU A 327 4.84 -3.27 -5.58
N VAL A 328 3.76 -2.73 -5.02
CA VAL A 328 2.86 -1.81 -5.76
C VAL A 328 3.62 -0.58 -6.25
N ALA A 329 4.51 0.00 -5.43
CA ALA A 329 5.35 1.13 -5.85
C ALA A 329 6.25 0.76 -7.02
N ALA A 330 6.95 -0.37 -6.91
CA ALA A 330 7.83 -0.79 -7.97
C ALA A 330 7.07 -1.07 -9.27
N LEU A 331 5.87 -1.66 -9.20
CA LEU A 331 5.04 -1.94 -10.37
C LEU A 331 4.51 -0.66 -11.03
N LEU A 332 4.00 0.30 -10.26
CA LEU A 332 3.55 1.59 -10.81
C LEU A 332 4.74 2.30 -11.47
N GLU A 333 5.84 2.50 -10.76
CA GLU A 333 7.02 3.20 -11.32
C GLU A 333 7.57 2.55 -12.60
N TRP A 334 7.54 1.22 -12.65
CA TRP A 334 8.06 0.45 -13.78
C TRP A 334 7.07 0.40 -14.96
N LEU A 335 5.78 0.19 -14.70
CA LEU A 335 4.81 -0.22 -15.72
C LEU A 335 3.89 0.93 -16.18
N THR A 336 3.83 2.05 -15.45
CA THR A 336 3.00 3.23 -15.78
C THR A 336 3.86 4.47 -16.07
N ASN A 337 3.29 5.50 -16.70
CA ASN A 337 3.88 6.85 -16.77
C ASN A 337 3.15 7.70 -15.74
N ASP A 338 3.62 7.66 -14.50
CA ASP A 338 3.02 8.37 -13.36
C ASP A 338 3.33 9.87 -13.39
N ASP A 339 2.83 10.58 -14.41
CA ASP A 339 2.81 12.05 -14.37
C ASP A 339 1.69 12.58 -13.44
N ASP A 340 0.68 11.75 -13.11
CA ASP A 340 -0.55 12.20 -12.45
C ASP A 340 -0.77 11.62 -11.03
N LEU A 341 0.14 10.80 -10.50
CA LEU A 341 0.06 10.36 -9.10
C LEU A 341 0.55 11.49 -8.19
N VAL A 342 -0.33 11.98 -7.31
CA VAL A 342 0.06 12.98 -6.31
C VAL A 342 0.82 12.29 -5.18
N PHE A 343 0.18 11.36 -4.49
CA PHE A 343 0.79 10.67 -3.35
C PHE A 343 0.07 9.38 -3.02
N ARG A 344 0.75 8.48 -2.31
CA ARG A 344 0.22 7.19 -1.89
C ARG A 344 0.61 6.88 -0.45
N ARG A 345 -0.32 6.26 0.29
CA ARG A 345 -0.07 5.77 1.65
C ARG A 345 -0.72 4.43 1.88
N GLU A 346 -0.01 3.62 2.64
CA GLU A 346 -0.56 2.44 3.27
C GLU A 346 -0.94 2.79 4.72
N ILE A 347 -2.17 2.53 5.11
CA ILE A 347 -2.68 2.84 6.45
C ILE A 347 -3.34 1.59 7.04
N ALA A 348 -2.82 1.12 8.16
CA ALA A 348 -3.35 -0.03 8.88
C ALA A 348 -3.79 0.35 10.29
N PHE A 349 -4.70 -0.45 10.84
CA PHE A 349 -5.32 -0.21 12.14
C PHE A 349 -5.39 -1.50 12.94
N THR A 350 -5.03 -1.42 14.21
CA THR A 350 -5.46 -2.42 15.20
C THR A 350 -6.95 -2.25 15.51
N ARG A 351 -7.64 -3.32 15.93
CA ARG A 351 -9.03 -3.24 16.39
C ARG A 351 -9.20 -2.27 17.55
N SER A 352 -8.26 -2.27 18.51
CA SER A 352 -8.28 -1.33 19.64
C SER A 352 -8.19 0.11 19.17
N ALA A 353 -7.33 0.41 18.17
CA ALA A 353 -7.26 1.75 17.59
C ALA A 353 -8.58 2.17 16.92
N LEU A 354 -9.23 1.28 16.17
CA LEU A 354 -10.54 1.56 15.57
C LEU A 354 -11.61 1.85 16.63
N ALA A 355 -11.63 1.08 17.73
CA ALA A 355 -12.56 1.29 18.83
C ALA A 355 -12.33 2.65 19.52
N VAL A 356 -11.07 2.99 19.82
CA VAL A 356 -10.72 4.30 20.37
C VAL A 356 -11.11 5.42 19.41
N TRP A 357 -10.82 5.27 18.11
CA TRP A 357 -11.19 6.26 17.10
C TRP A 357 -12.69 6.51 17.05
N GLY A 358 -13.49 5.45 16.99
CA GLY A 358 -14.95 5.55 16.95
C GLY A 358 -15.57 6.19 18.21
N SER A 359 -14.82 6.22 19.32
CA SER A 359 -15.22 6.87 20.56
C SER A 359 -14.82 8.35 20.67
N ARG A 360 -13.97 8.87 19.78
CA ARG A 360 -13.55 10.28 19.76
C ARG A 360 -14.76 11.21 19.51
N PRO A 361 -14.80 12.44 20.06
CA PRO A 361 -15.94 13.35 19.92
C PRO A 361 -16.39 13.58 18.47
N ASN A 362 -15.45 13.85 17.56
CA ASN A 362 -15.72 14.07 16.13
C ASN A 362 -15.63 12.78 15.30
N ARG A 363 -15.16 11.68 15.91
CA ARG A 363 -14.90 10.38 15.27
C ARG A 363 -14.05 10.47 14.00
N GLU A 364 -13.26 11.52 13.86
CA GLU A 364 -12.59 11.90 12.63
C GLU A 364 -11.10 12.05 12.87
N LEU A 365 -10.29 11.65 11.90
CA LEU A 365 -8.87 11.93 11.79
C LEU A 365 -8.56 12.31 10.35
N SER A 366 -7.54 13.14 10.15
CA SER A 366 -7.00 13.44 8.83
C SER A 366 -5.61 12.86 8.59
N PHE A 367 -5.36 12.62 7.31
CA PHE A 367 -4.12 12.08 6.77
C PHE A 367 -3.69 12.94 5.59
N MET A 368 -2.42 13.36 5.58
CA MET A 368 -1.88 14.21 4.55
C MET A 368 -1.27 13.38 3.41
N PHE A 369 -1.45 13.87 2.19
CA PHE A 369 -0.97 13.34 0.91
C PHE A 369 -0.19 14.45 0.21
N ASP A 370 1.12 14.52 0.44
CA ASP A 370 1.98 15.61 -0.05
C ASP A 370 2.91 15.10 -1.16
N GLY A 371 2.49 15.30 -2.41
CA GLY A 371 3.24 14.95 -3.62
C GLY A 371 4.31 15.96 -4.00
N GLY A 372 4.63 16.94 -3.15
CA GLY A 372 5.52 18.03 -3.52
C GLY A 372 4.93 18.87 -4.66
N SER A 373 5.62 18.96 -5.80
CA SER A 373 5.14 19.75 -6.93
C SER A 373 3.82 19.26 -7.55
N GLN A 374 3.48 17.97 -7.33
CA GLN A 374 2.25 17.33 -7.84
C GLN A 374 1.01 17.67 -7.01
N GLY A 375 1.17 18.40 -5.90
CA GLY A 375 0.06 18.85 -5.06
C GLY A 375 0.16 18.36 -3.62
N LYS A 376 -0.74 18.87 -2.78
CA LYS A 376 -0.85 18.57 -1.36
C LYS A 376 -2.32 18.53 -0.96
N HIS A 377 -2.77 17.36 -0.54
CA HIS A 377 -4.15 17.11 -0.15
C HIS A 377 -4.21 16.54 1.26
N GLU A 378 -5.24 16.90 2.00
CA GLU A 378 -5.53 16.32 3.32
C GLU A 378 -6.88 15.60 3.22
N LEU A 379 -6.93 14.35 3.64
CA LEU A 379 -8.12 13.50 3.59
C LEU A 379 -8.62 13.22 5.00
N TRP A 380 -9.88 13.56 5.29
CA TRP A 380 -10.54 13.26 6.56
C TRP A 380 -11.34 11.97 6.44
N ILE A 381 -11.13 11.08 7.40
CA ILE A 381 -11.81 9.79 7.52
C ILE A 381 -12.58 9.78 8.84
N LYS A 382 -13.82 9.30 8.81
CA LYS A 382 -14.64 9.07 10.00
C LYS A 382 -14.71 7.57 10.30
N CYS A 383 -14.64 7.21 11.58
CA CYS A 383 -14.81 5.86 12.07
C CYS A 383 -16.09 5.73 12.89
N PHE A 384 -16.90 4.72 12.57
CA PHE A 384 -18.12 4.41 13.31
C PHE A 384 -18.09 2.96 13.77
N VAL A 385 -18.51 2.74 15.02
CA VAL A 385 -18.85 1.42 15.55
C VAL A 385 -20.37 1.26 15.42
N PRO A 386 -20.89 0.36 14.57
CA PRO A 386 -22.33 0.17 14.41
C PRO A 386 -22.94 -0.37 15.71
N MET A 387 -24.01 0.24 16.21
CA MET A 387 -24.57 -0.15 17.52
C MET A 387 -25.25 -1.53 17.56
N ASP A 388 -25.50 -2.20 16.43
CA ASP A 388 -26.15 -3.52 16.40
C ASP A 388 -25.71 -4.38 15.18
N GLY A 389 -24.49 -4.18 14.68
CA GLY A 389 -24.02 -4.84 13.44
C GLY A 389 -24.80 -4.42 12.17
N ARG A 390 -25.70 -3.44 12.28
CA ARG A 390 -26.41 -2.82 11.15
C ARG A 390 -25.65 -1.58 10.70
N LYS A 391 -25.40 -1.48 9.39
CA LYS A 391 -24.80 -0.30 8.76
C LYS A 391 -25.50 0.98 9.25
N PRO A 392 -24.76 1.98 9.78
CA PRO A 392 -25.34 3.27 10.11
C PRO A 392 -25.97 3.86 8.84
N VAL A 393 -27.26 4.19 8.90
CA VAL A 393 -27.92 4.92 7.81
C VAL A 393 -27.36 6.34 7.82
N PRO A 394 -26.93 6.90 6.68
CA PRO A 394 -26.55 8.30 6.61
C PRO A 394 -27.69 9.16 7.14
N ILE A 395 -27.38 10.08 8.05
CA ILE A 395 -28.35 11.11 8.45
C ILE A 395 -28.31 12.12 7.31
N ASP A 396 -29.31 12.08 6.44
CA ASP A 396 -29.51 13.13 5.44
C ASP A 396 -29.67 14.46 6.18
N GLY A 397 -28.78 15.41 5.89
CA GLY A 397 -28.82 16.78 6.38
C GLY A 397 -29.57 17.69 5.42
#